data_AF-A0A2K1QM47-F1
#
_entry.id   AF-A0A2K1QM47-F1
#
_cell.length_a   1.000
_cell.length_b   1.000
_cell.length_c   1.000
_cell.angle_alpha   90.00
_cell.angle_beta   90.00
_cell.angle_gamma   90.00
#
_symmetry.space_group_name_H-M   'P 1'
#
loop_
_entity.id
_entity.type
_entity.pdbx_description
1 polymer ?
#
loop_
_entity_poly.entity_id
_entity_poly.type
_entity_poly.pdbx_seq_one_letter_code
_entity_poly.pdbx_strand_id
1 'polypeptide(L)'
;MPNSECSVTHVKEALEDFARRDDVYSDAFASTLILQPEYDVDIEDTIERVSRDTSFAQVYSYRPSTQDGRLPAGPYFIRSGSIHQAWRLYEDNLDAFIIPTITDGVLNPESFSVLHAVAEHGSFLSDAVPSRLYHHKDESKLLAGVRVSIKDNYDLAGIRTTMMNRAYNELYPPRETSADFVVKLLELGAVIVGKTKMSAFASAEEPTDQWVDYHCPFNPRGDGCQTPSCSSTGGRGLFGRLLVARSFYRQ
;
A
#
# COMPACT_ATOMS: atom_id res chain seq x y z
N MET A 1 0.63 26.99 4.35
CA MET A 1 0.79 28.00 3.31
C MET A 1 -0.05 29.20 3.74
N PRO A 2 0.56 30.39 3.90
CA PRO A 2 -0.19 31.62 4.16
C PRO A 2 -1.15 31.94 2.99
N ASN A 3 -2.26 32.61 3.31
CA ASN A 3 -3.43 32.85 2.43
C ASN A 3 -3.15 33.48 1.06
N SER A 4 -2.00 34.13 0.86
CA SER A 4 -1.70 34.86 -0.37
C SER A 4 -1.23 33.99 -1.54
N GLU A 5 -0.90 32.72 -1.32
CA GLU A 5 -0.25 31.89 -2.36
C GLU A 5 -1.14 30.81 -2.98
N CYS A 6 -2.17 30.25 -2.35
CA CYS A 6 -2.94 29.14 -2.95
C CYS A 6 -3.89 29.62 -4.06
N SER A 7 -3.43 29.62 -5.31
CA SER A 7 -4.19 30.04 -6.50
C SER A 7 -4.80 28.84 -7.22
N VAL A 8 -5.78 29.08 -8.08
CA VAL A 8 -6.34 28.03 -8.95
C VAL A 8 -5.26 27.35 -9.79
N THR A 9 -4.28 28.13 -10.27
CA THR A 9 -3.13 27.60 -11.01
C THR A 9 -2.31 26.64 -10.15
N HIS A 10 -2.02 26.99 -8.89
CA HIS A 10 -1.27 26.12 -7.99
C HIS A 10 -1.99 24.81 -7.69
N VAL A 11 -3.34 24.83 -7.60
CA VAL A 11 -4.13 23.60 -7.45
C VAL A 11 -4.00 22.73 -8.69
N LYS A 12 -4.11 23.32 -9.89
CA LYS A 12 -3.98 22.58 -11.15
C LYS A 12 -2.59 21.97 -11.32
N GLU A 13 -1.54 22.74 -11.03
CA GLU A 13 -0.15 22.27 -11.03
C GLU A 13 0.06 21.11 -10.03
N ALA A 14 -0.54 21.19 -8.84
CA ALA A 14 -0.46 20.11 -7.86
C ALA A 14 -1.15 18.82 -8.35
N LEU A 15 -2.30 18.94 -9.03
CA LEU A 15 -3.00 17.78 -9.61
C LEU A 15 -2.23 17.15 -10.77
N GLU A 16 -1.61 17.96 -11.63
CA GLU A 16 -0.72 17.48 -12.69
C GLU A 16 0.49 16.73 -12.10
N ASP A 17 1.06 17.25 -11.01
CA ASP A 17 2.14 16.60 -10.29
C ASP A 17 1.69 15.28 -9.63
N PHE A 18 0.45 15.22 -9.10
CA PHE A 18 -0.14 13.99 -8.58
C PHE A 18 -0.26 12.92 -9.66
N ALA A 19 -0.79 13.27 -10.83
CA ALA A 19 -0.91 12.36 -11.97
C ALA A 19 0.43 11.80 -12.44
N ARG A 20 1.51 12.58 -12.30
CA ARG A 20 2.86 12.17 -12.69
C ARG A 20 3.52 11.23 -11.68
N ARG A 21 3.29 11.44 -10.37
CA ARG A 21 4.03 10.75 -9.30
C ARG A 21 3.30 9.58 -8.67
N ASP A 22 2.00 9.46 -8.89
CA ASP A 22 1.16 8.48 -8.23
C ASP A 22 0.42 7.58 -9.21
N ASP A 23 0.20 6.33 -8.80
CA ASP A 23 -0.54 5.34 -9.57
C ASP A 23 -1.91 5.01 -8.95
N VAL A 24 -2.28 5.68 -7.86
CA VAL A 24 -3.62 5.57 -7.25
C VAL A 24 -4.50 6.74 -7.68
N TYR A 25 -3.92 7.95 -7.75
CA TYR A 25 -4.57 9.11 -8.32
C TYR A 25 -4.99 8.90 -9.79
N SER A 26 -6.13 9.49 -10.14
CA SER A 26 -6.67 9.61 -11.50
C SER A 26 -7.49 10.89 -11.61
N ASP A 27 -7.76 11.34 -12.84
CA ASP A 27 -8.54 12.57 -13.09
C ASP A 27 -9.95 12.51 -12.50
N ALA A 28 -10.47 11.31 -12.20
CA ALA A 28 -11.73 11.14 -11.49
C ALA A 28 -11.70 11.73 -10.06
N PHE A 29 -10.53 11.84 -9.44
CA PHE A 29 -10.36 12.52 -8.15
C PHE A 29 -10.24 14.05 -8.29
N ALA A 30 -10.01 14.58 -9.50
CA ALA A 30 -9.80 16.01 -9.71
C ALA A 30 -11.08 16.84 -9.58
N SER A 31 -12.27 16.23 -9.71
CA SER A 31 -13.53 16.97 -9.77
C SER A 31 -13.94 17.60 -8.42
N THR A 32 -13.51 17.01 -7.31
CA THR A 32 -13.90 17.42 -5.96
C THR A 32 -12.65 17.70 -5.13
N LEU A 33 -12.53 18.92 -4.63
CA LEU A 33 -11.37 19.35 -3.84
C LEU A 33 -11.70 19.40 -2.36
N ILE A 34 -10.73 19.01 -1.54
CA ILE A 34 -10.73 19.25 -0.10
C ILE A 34 -9.51 20.12 0.22
N LEU A 35 -9.76 21.36 0.63
CA LEU A 35 -8.72 22.29 1.03
C LEU A 35 -8.52 22.22 2.55
N GLN A 36 -7.29 21.93 2.97
CA GLN A 36 -6.91 21.90 4.38
C GLN A 36 -6.04 23.11 4.70
N PRO A 37 -6.54 24.10 5.47
CA PRO A 37 -5.73 25.24 5.88
C PRO A 37 -4.67 24.84 6.91
N GLU A 38 -3.69 25.72 7.11
CA GLU A 38 -2.89 25.67 8.34
C GLU A 38 -3.72 26.12 9.55
N TYR A 39 -3.25 25.77 10.76
CA TYR A 39 -3.91 26.18 11.99
C TYR A 39 -4.03 27.72 12.03
N ASP A 40 -5.23 28.20 12.39
CA ASP A 40 -5.61 29.61 12.48
C ASP A 40 -5.52 30.41 11.16
N VAL A 41 -5.48 29.73 10.01
CA VAL A 41 -5.54 30.37 8.70
C VAL A 41 -6.95 30.32 8.12
N ASP A 42 -7.54 31.49 7.87
CA ASP A 42 -8.85 31.60 7.24
C ASP A 42 -8.76 31.53 5.72
N ILE A 43 -9.39 30.53 5.10
CA ILE A 43 -9.30 30.25 3.66
C ILE A 43 -10.60 30.52 2.90
N GLU A 44 -11.58 31.23 3.49
CA GLU A 44 -12.87 31.52 2.83
C GLU A 44 -12.70 32.18 1.46
N ASP A 45 -11.89 33.23 1.36
CA ASP A 45 -11.59 33.90 0.08
C ASP A 45 -10.95 32.95 -0.95
N THR A 46 -10.12 32.02 -0.48
CA THR A 46 -9.46 31.04 -1.36
C THR A 46 -10.48 30.02 -1.87
N ILE A 47 -11.37 29.54 -1.00
CA ILE A 47 -12.44 28.61 -1.37
C ILE A 47 -13.36 29.28 -2.40
N GLU A 48 -13.78 30.53 -2.16
CA GLU A 48 -14.62 31.26 -3.11
C GLU A 48 -13.95 31.40 -4.48
N ARG A 49 -12.66 31.76 -4.50
CA ARG A 49 -11.91 31.91 -5.75
C ARG A 49 -11.78 30.60 -6.51
N VAL A 50 -11.47 29.49 -5.82
CA VAL A 50 -11.32 28.16 -6.44
C VAL A 50 -12.68 27.62 -6.90
N SER A 51 -13.75 27.86 -6.13
CA SER A 51 -15.12 27.45 -6.47
C SER A 51 -15.69 28.16 -7.70
N ARG A 52 -15.13 29.30 -8.09
CA ARG A 52 -15.52 30.01 -9.32
C ARG A 52 -14.93 29.38 -10.59
N ASP A 53 -13.91 28.53 -10.48
CA ASP A 53 -13.36 27.81 -11.64
C ASP A 53 -14.26 26.62 -12.00
N THR A 54 -14.63 26.52 -13.27
CA THR A 54 -15.53 25.48 -13.79
C THR A 54 -14.91 24.08 -13.87
N SER A 55 -13.61 23.96 -13.60
CA SER A 55 -12.89 22.68 -13.58
C SER A 55 -13.25 21.83 -12.35
N PHE A 56 -13.79 22.44 -11.30
CA PHE A 56 -14.12 21.76 -10.04
C PHE A 56 -15.63 21.76 -9.82
N ALA A 57 -16.20 20.58 -9.59
CA ALA A 57 -17.63 20.43 -9.32
C ALA A 57 -17.97 20.85 -7.88
N GLN A 58 -17.07 20.58 -6.94
CA GLN A 58 -17.26 20.85 -5.51
C GLN A 58 -15.91 21.21 -4.86
N VAL A 59 -15.92 22.17 -3.94
CA VAL A 59 -14.76 22.53 -3.11
C VAL A 59 -15.20 22.55 -1.66
N TYR A 60 -14.58 21.69 -0.85
CA TYR A 60 -14.80 21.60 0.58
C TYR A 60 -13.58 22.12 1.34
N SER A 61 -13.79 22.50 2.59
CA SER A 61 -12.70 22.72 3.54
C SER A 61 -12.71 21.67 4.63
N TYR A 62 -11.51 21.24 5.03
CA TYR A 62 -11.31 20.35 6.16
C TYR A 62 -10.40 21.03 7.17
N ARG A 63 -10.93 21.35 8.34
CA ARG A 63 -10.12 21.87 9.45
C ARG A 63 -9.69 20.70 10.33
N PRO A 64 -8.39 20.39 10.43
CA PRO A 64 -7.93 19.25 11.20
C PRO A 64 -8.27 19.44 12.67
N SER A 65 -8.92 18.44 13.27
CA SER A 65 -9.13 18.40 14.71
C SER A 65 -7.80 18.08 15.41
N THR A 66 -7.66 18.41 16.69
CA THR A 66 -6.47 18.03 17.47
C THR A 66 -6.33 16.50 17.63
N GLN A 67 -7.38 15.72 17.34
CA GLN A 67 -7.40 14.26 17.47
C GLN A 67 -7.08 13.53 16.16
N ASP A 68 -7.52 14.04 15.01
CA ASP A 68 -7.41 13.33 13.71
C ASP A 68 -6.12 13.66 12.93
N GLY A 69 -5.37 14.66 13.38
CA GLY A 69 -4.15 15.11 12.72
C GLY A 69 -4.41 15.76 11.35
N ARG A 70 -3.33 16.14 10.66
CA ARG A 70 -3.43 16.69 9.31
C ARG A 70 -3.54 15.55 8.30
N LEU A 71 -4.47 15.69 7.35
CA LEU A 71 -4.53 14.81 6.19
C LEU A 71 -3.32 15.10 5.28
N PRO A 72 -2.54 14.07 4.89
CA PRO A 72 -1.54 14.26 3.86
C PRO A 72 -2.19 14.55 2.50
N ALA A 73 -1.44 15.13 1.58
CA ALA A 73 -1.96 15.42 0.25
C ALA A 73 -2.18 14.11 -0.54
N GLY A 74 -3.28 14.01 -1.30
CA GLY A 74 -3.54 12.85 -2.14
C GLY A 74 -5.02 12.63 -2.47
N PRO A 75 -5.35 11.51 -3.13
CA PRO A 75 -6.73 11.14 -3.46
C PRO A 75 -7.49 10.68 -2.21
N TYR A 76 -8.79 10.98 -2.10
CA TYR A 76 -9.62 10.56 -0.97
C TYR A 76 -11.02 10.21 -1.44
N PHE A 77 -11.70 9.35 -0.67
CA PHE A 77 -13.13 9.11 -0.79
C PHE A 77 -13.88 9.82 0.35
N ILE A 78 -14.95 10.52 0.01
CA ILE A 78 -15.88 11.07 0.99
C ILE A 78 -17.10 10.17 1.04
N ARG A 79 -17.41 9.63 2.23
CA ARG A 79 -18.58 8.78 2.43
C ARG A 79 -19.21 9.06 3.79
N SER A 80 -20.51 9.34 3.81
CA SER A 80 -21.28 9.54 5.06
C SER A 80 -20.68 10.57 6.03
N GLY A 81 -20.06 11.62 5.51
CA GLY A 81 -19.41 12.66 6.32
C GLY A 81 -18.00 12.32 6.81
N SER A 82 -17.45 11.16 6.43
CA SER A 82 -16.08 10.76 6.74
C SER A 82 -15.19 10.80 5.50
N ILE A 83 -13.91 11.09 5.71
CA ILE A 83 -12.86 11.12 4.68
C ILE A 83 -12.01 9.86 4.82
N HIS A 84 -11.86 9.10 3.73
CA HIS A 84 -11.12 7.85 3.69
C HIS A 84 -10.01 7.93 2.65
N GLN A 85 -8.82 7.46 3.00
CA GLN A 85 -7.71 7.37 2.05
C GLN A 85 -8.10 6.43 0.89
N ALA A 86 -7.79 6.84 -0.34
CA ALA A 86 -7.98 6.04 -1.52
C ALA A 86 -6.81 5.05 -1.67
N TRP A 87 -7.15 3.77 -1.85
CA TRP A 87 -6.20 2.70 -2.08
C TRP A 87 -6.56 2.04 -3.41
N ARG A 88 -5.55 1.72 -4.21
CA ARG A 88 -5.74 1.02 -5.47
C ARG A 88 -5.66 -0.48 -5.21
N LEU A 89 -6.60 -1.22 -5.80
CA LEU A 89 -6.55 -2.68 -5.85
C LEU A 89 -5.83 -3.11 -7.13
N TYR A 90 -4.84 -3.98 -6.95
CA TYR A 90 -4.07 -4.58 -8.01
C TYR A 90 -4.32 -6.07 -8.05
N GLU A 91 -4.59 -6.61 -9.24
CA GLU A 91 -4.73 -8.05 -9.40
C GLU A 91 -3.36 -8.73 -9.24
N ASP A 92 -3.32 -9.81 -8.44
CA ASP A 92 -2.19 -10.71 -8.30
C ASP A 92 -2.28 -11.85 -9.31
N ASN A 93 -2.12 -11.51 -10.58
CA ASN A 93 -2.16 -12.46 -11.69
C ASN A 93 -0.98 -13.45 -11.71
N LEU A 94 0.04 -13.23 -10.87
CA LEU A 94 1.18 -14.13 -10.70
C LEU A 94 0.99 -15.09 -9.52
N ASP A 95 -0.11 -14.95 -8.76
CA ASP A 95 -0.39 -15.74 -7.57
C ASP A 95 0.78 -15.67 -6.56
N ALA A 96 1.41 -14.49 -6.46
CA ALA A 96 2.63 -14.22 -5.71
C ALA A 96 2.39 -14.02 -4.20
N PHE A 97 1.22 -13.56 -3.80
CA PHE A 97 0.83 -13.35 -2.40
C PHE A 97 0.17 -14.59 -1.80
N ILE A 98 0.48 -14.86 -0.54
CA ILE A 98 -0.27 -15.84 0.27
C ILE A 98 -1.33 -15.14 1.11
N ILE A 99 -1.00 -13.95 1.64
CA ILE A 99 -1.89 -13.13 2.44
C ILE A 99 -1.70 -11.67 2.01
N PRO A 100 -2.58 -11.10 1.17
CA PRO A 100 -2.62 -9.66 0.94
C PRO A 100 -3.09 -8.97 2.22
N THR A 101 -2.56 -7.79 2.52
CA THR A 101 -2.82 -7.11 3.80
C THR A 101 -3.22 -5.66 3.64
N ILE A 102 -3.97 -5.16 4.61
CA ILE A 102 -4.18 -3.75 4.87
C ILE A 102 -3.70 -3.42 6.29
N THR A 103 -3.31 -2.18 6.53
CA THR A 103 -2.92 -1.68 7.86
C THR A 103 -4.05 -0.87 8.50
N ASP A 104 -4.04 -0.81 9.83
CA ASP A 104 -4.83 0.11 10.65
C ASP A 104 -4.48 1.60 10.43
N GLY A 105 -3.25 1.91 9.98
CA GLY A 105 -2.82 3.28 9.73
C GLY A 105 -1.72 3.39 8.67
N VAL A 106 -1.95 4.17 7.61
CA VAL A 106 -0.98 4.31 6.51
C VAL A 106 0.33 4.97 6.92
N LEU A 107 0.30 5.95 7.83
CA LEU A 107 1.49 6.73 8.21
C LEU A 107 2.28 6.11 9.37
N ASN A 108 1.57 5.46 10.31
CA ASN A 108 2.14 4.84 11.50
C ASN A 108 1.39 3.51 11.74
N PRO A 109 1.72 2.47 10.97
CA PRO A 109 1.06 1.17 11.08
C PRO A 109 1.48 0.46 12.37
N GLU A 110 0.53 0.01 13.18
CA GLU A 110 0.80 -0.81 14.38
C GLU A 110 0.43 -2.28 14.14
N SER A 111 -0.66 -2.51 13.40
CA SER A 111 -1.17 -3.83 13.09
C SER A 111 -1.71 -3.94 11.66
N PHE A 112 -1.85 -5.18 11.20
CA PHE A 112 -2.31 -5.51 9.86
C PHE A 112 -3.50 -6.47 9.92
N SER A 113 -4.37 -6.36 8.91
CA SER A 113 -5.51 -7.24 8.69
C SER A 113 -5.45 -7.84 7.30
N VAL A 114 -6.06 -9.02 7.13
CA VAL A 114 -6.15 -9.67 5.83
C VAL A 114 -7.04 -8.83 4.91
N LEU A 115 -6.58 -8.60 3.68
CA LEU A 115 -7.40 -8.00 2.65
C LEU A 115 -8.31 -9.07 2.05
N HIS A 116 -9.61 -8.95 2.30
CA HIS A 116 -10.62 -9.81 1.69
C HIS A 116 -11.12 -9.21 0.38
N ALA A 117 -10.26 -9.22 -0.65
CA ALA A 117 -10.59 -8.74 -1.98
C ALA A 117 -10.06 -9.68 -3.07
N VAL A 118 -10.84 -9.82 -4.13
CA VAL A 118 -10.49 -10.56 -5.35
C VAL A 118 -10.57 -9.62 -6.55
N ALA A 119 -9.94 -10.02 -7.65
CA ALA A 119 -10.07 -9.36 -8.94
C ALA A 119 -11.54 -9.28 -9.36
N GLU A 120 -11.88 -8.33 -10.24
CA GLU A 120 -13.27 -8.12 -10.70
C GLU A 120 -13.88 -9.40 -11.31
N HIS A 121 -13.05 -10.19 -11.99
CA HIS A 121 -13.42 -11.48 -12.60
C HIS A 121 -13.33 -12.67 -11.62
N GLY A 122 -12.95 -12.43 -10.36
CA GLY A 122 -12.87 -13.42 -9.28
C GLY A 122 -11.72 -14.43 -9.39
N SER A 123 -10.88 -14.35 -10.43
CA SER A 123 -9.84 -15.36 -10.70
C SER A 123 -8.56 -15.21 -9.87
N PHE A 124 -8.29 -14.02 -9.34
CA PHE A 124 -7.06 -13.70 -8.62
C PHE A 124 -7.37 -12.99 -7.31
N LEU A 125 -6.46 -13.09 -6.34
CA LEU A 125 -6.46 -12.19 -5.20
C LEU A 125 -6.15 -10.76 -5.66
N SER A 126 -6.60 -9.80 -4.85
CA SER A 126 -6.26 -8.39 -5.03
C SER A 126 -5.34 -7.93 -3.91
N ASP A 127 -4.36 -7.11 -4.25
CA ASP A 127 -3.48 -6.41 -3.32
C ASP A 127 -3.86 -4.94 -3.25
N ALA A 128 -4.07 -4.42 -2.04
CA ALA A 128 -4.37 -3.01 -1.85
C ALA A 128 -3.10 -2.22 -1.59
N VAL A 129 -2.95 -1.09 -2.28
CA VAL A 129 -1.83 -0.18 -2.07
C VAL A 129 -2.33 1.24 -1.84
N PRO A 130 -1.83 1.95 -0.82
CA PRO A 130 -2.15 3.35 -0.62
C PRO A 130 -1.44 4.22 -1.67
N SER A 131 -1.98 5.42 -1.89
CA SER A 131 -1.32 6.46 -2.70
C SER A 131 0.08 6.76 -2.18
N ARG A 132 1.04 6.92 -3.10
CA ARG A 132 2.40 7.35 -2.76
C ARG A 132 2.44 8.79 -2.25
N LEU A 133 1.43 9.59 -2.60
CA LEU A 133 1.34 11.01 -2.23
C LEU A 133 1.19 11.23 -0.73
N TYR A 134 0.68 10.24 0.00
CA TYR A 134 0.57 10.33 1.45
C TYR A 134 1.91 10.36 2.17
N HIS A 135 2.99 9.97 1.48
CA HIS A 135 4.30 9.79 2.06
C HIS A 135 5.26 10.86 1.56
N HIS A 136 5.98 11.47 2.49
CA HIS A 136 7.05 12.41 2.19
C HIS A 136 8.39 11.81 2.63
N LYS A 137 9.37 11.80 1.73
CA LYS A 137 10.73 11.33 2.08
C LYS A 137 11.44 12.39 2.90
N ASP A 138 11.97 11.98 4.04
CA ASP A 138 12.86 12.78 4.87
C ASP A 138 14.06 11.91 5.31
N GLU A 139 15.03 12.52 6.01
CA GLU A 139 16.25 11.83 6.44
C GLU A 139 15.98 10.64 7.37
N SER A 140 14.86 10.67 8.12
CA SER A 140 14.46 9.59 9.03
C SER A 140 13.62 8.51 8.34
N LYS A 141 12.88 8.87 7.28
CA LYS A 141 11.97 8.00 6.53
C LYS A 141 12.46 7.76 5.10
N LEU A 142 13.63 7.13 4.99
CA LEU A 142 14.30 6.86 3.70
C LEU A 142 13.47 5.99 2.73
N LEU A 143 12.57 5.16 3.28
CA LEU A 143 11.67 4.27 2.55
C LEU A 143 10.24 4.82 2.47
N ALA A 144 9.99 6.08 2.80
CA ALA A 144 8.65 6.68 2.75
C ALA A 144 7.95 6.40 1.40
N GLY A 145 6.81 5.71 1.47
CA GLY A 145 5.97 5.37 0.32
C GLY A 145 6.53 4.24 -0.57
N VAL A 146 7.67 3.65 -0.22
CA VAL A 146 8.19 2.45 -0.88
C VAL A 146 7.34 1.27 -0.45
N ARG A 147 6.62 0.69 -1.40
CA ARG A 147 5.76 -0.46 -1.17
C ARG A 147 6.58 -1.74 -1.16
N VAL A 148 6.43 -2.51 -0.09
CA VAL A 148 7.23 -3.68 0.22
C VAL A 148 6.33 -4.88 0.46
N SER A 149 6.68 -6.02 -0.14
CA SER A 149 6.14 -7.31 0.29
C SER A 149 7.11 -8.00 1.24
N ILE A 150 6.58 -8.71 2.23
CA ILE A 150 7.39 -9.48 3.19
C ILE A 150 7.28 -10.96 2.85
N LYS A 151 8.38 -11.72 2.95
CA LYS A 151 8.31 -13.18 2.81
C LYS A 151 7.49 -13.79 3.96
N ASP A 152 6.69 -14.80 3.68
CA ASP A 152 5.74 -15.34 4.66
C ASP A 152 6.36 -15.84 5.97
N ASN A 153 7.63 -16.25 5.98
CA ASN A 153 8.34 -16.70 7.19
C ASN A 153 8.79 -15.59 8.16
N TYR A 154 8.47 -14.32 7.89
CA TYR A 154 8.66 -13.24 8.86
C TYR A 154 7.35 -12.92 9.55
N ASP A 155 7.36 -12.72 10.85
CA ASP A 155 6.15 -12.33 11.58
C ASP A 155 5.73 -10.88 11.26
N LEU A 156 4.40 -10.68 11.15
CA LEU A 156 3.76 -9.38 10.91
C LEU A 156 2.57 -9.27 11.86
N ALA A 157 2.55 -8.22 12.69
CA ALA A 157 1.53 -8.01 13.70
C ALA A 157 0.10 -8.06 13.10
N GLY A 158 -0.79 -8.82 13.72
CA GLY A 158 -2.17 -9.05 13.29
C GLY A 158 -2.35 -10.12 12.21
N ILE A 159 -1.26 -10.67 11.65
CA ILE A 159 -1.30 -11.62 10.53
C ILE A 159 -0.69 -12.96 10.93
N ARG A 160 -1.24 -14.07 10.43
CA ARG A 160 -0.66 -15.41 10.59
C ARG A 160 0.60 -15.54 9.73
N THR A 161 1.57 -16.29 10.25
CA THR A 161 2.73 -16.75 9.49
C THR A 161 2.45 -18.18 9.07
N THR A 162 2.25 -18.43 7.76
CA THR A 162 1.77 -19.75 7.30
C THR A 162 2.91 -20.76 7.16
N MET A 163 4.13 -20.29 6.95
CA MET A 163 5.29 -21.09 6.53
C MET A 163 5.00 -21.93 5.28
N MET A 164 3.98 -21.54 4.51
CA MET A 164 3.45 -22.27 3.36
C MET A 164 3.08 -23.72 3.69
N ASN A 165 2.57 -23.94 4.91
CA ASN A 165 2.07 -25.22 5.39
C ASN A 165 0.71 -25.07 6.08
N ARG A 166 -0.29 -25.87 5.67
CA ARG A 166 -1.67 -25.72 6.16
C ARG A 166 -1.81 -26.04 7.64
N ALA A 167 -1.18 -27.11 8.11
CA ALA A 167 -1.21 -27.51 9.51
C ALA A 167 -0.53 -26.47 10.42
N TYR A 168 0.61 -25.90 9.99
CA TYR A 168 1.27 -24.81 10.69
C TYR A 168 0.38 -23.56 10.74
N ASN A 169 -0.23 -23.18 9.62
CA ASN A 169 -1.15 -22.06 9.56
C ASN A 169 -2.36 -22.23 10.50
N GLU A 170 -2.93 -23.44 10.59
CA GLU A 170 -4.07 -23.73 11.48
C GLU A 170 -3.67 -23.71 12.96
N LEU A 171 -2.49 -24.25 13.29
CA LEU A 171 -2.00 -24.41 14.66
C LEU A 171 -1.72 -23.08 15.37
N TYR A 172 -1.13 -22.11 14.66
CA TYR A 172 -0.68 -20.86 15.29
C TYR A 172 -1.65 -19.69 15.05
N PRO A 173 -1.95 -18.89 16.09
CA PRO A 173 -2.77 -17.69 15.94
C PRO A 173 -2.04 -16.59 15.14
N PRO A 174 -2.74 -15.51 14.74
CA PRO A 174 -2.09 -14.31 14.24
C PRO A 174 -1.00 -13.80 15.19
N ARG A 175 0.07 -13.23 14.64
CA ARG A 175 1.21 -12.76 15.43
C ARG A 175 0.87 -11.47 16.16
N GLU A 176 1.26 -11.36 17.42
CA GLU A 176 1.05 -10.14 18.22
C GLU A 176 2.03 -9.03 17.81
N THR A 177 3.25 -9.41 17.43
CA THR A 177 4.32 -8.47 17.05
C THR A 177 4.88 -8.78 15.66
N SER A 178 5.45 -7.76 15.03
CA SER A 178 6.21 -7.90 13.79
C SER A 178 7.66 -8.25 14.09
N ALA A 179 8.33 -8.98 13.20
CA ALA A 179 9.76 -9.27 13.35
C ALA A 179 10.61 -7.98 13.31
N ASP A 180 11.74 -7.91 14.02
CA ASP A 180 12.59 -6.71 14.15
C ASP A 180 12.96 -6.07 12.81
N PHE A 181 13.26 -6.90 11.80
CA PHE A 181 13.56 -6.40 10.45
C PHE A 181 12.36 -5.71 9.80
N VAL A 182 11.14 -6.23 10.02
CA VAL A 182 9.89 -5.63 9.55
C VAL A 182 9.63 -4.32 10.28
N VAL A 183 9.80 -4.30 11.61
CA VAL A 183 9.70 -3.06 12.42
C VAL A 183 10.62 -1.98 11.86
N LYS A 184 11.88 -2.31 11.58
CA LYS A 184 12.84 -1.37 10.99
C LYS A 184 12.42 -0.84 9.61
N LEU A 185 11.78 -1.66 8.77
CA LEU A 185 11.24 -1.18 7.48
C LEU A 185 10.12 -0.17 7.70
N LEU A 186 9.23 -0.43 8.66
CA LEU A 186 8.13 0.46 9.02
C LEU A 186 8.64 1.79 9.60
N GLU A 187 9.64 1.74 10.48
CA GLU A 187 10.32 2.93 11.03
C GLU A 187 10.91 3.82 9.92
N LEU A 188 11.48 3.20 8.89
CA LEU A 188 12.00 3.90 7.71
C LEU A 188 10.89 4.39 6.75
N GLY A 189 9.62 4.15 7.04
CA GLY A 189 8.46 4.61 6.26
C GLY A 189 8.03 3.70 5.12
N ALA A 190 8.50 2.45 5.09
CA ALA A 190 8.06 1.48 4.08
C ALA A 190 6.58 1.11 4.28
N VAL A 191 5.90 0.84 3.18
CA VAL A 191 4.48 0.43 3.17
C VAL A 191 4.39 -1.07 2.91
N ILE A 192 3.96 -1.84 3.90
CA ILE A 192 3.79 -3.29 3.72
C ILE A 192 2.46 -3.57 3.02
N VAL A 193 2.52 -4.31 1.90
CA VAL A 193 1.36 -4.64 1.07
C VAL A 193 0.82 -6.05 1.35
N GLY A 194 1.68 -6.96 1.78
CA GLY A 194 1.26 -8.33 2.09
C GLY A 194 2.42 -9.29 2.29
N LYS A 195 2.05 -10.54 2.60
CA LYS A 195 2.95 -11.68 2.69
C LYS A 195 3.02 -12.42 1.36
N THR A 196 4.24 -12.68 0.90
CA THR A 196 4.53 -13.36 -0.37
C THR A 196 4.85 -14.82 -0.16
N LYS A 197 4.44 -15.62 -1.16
CA LYS A 197 4.67 -17.06 -1.20
C LYS A 197 6.16 -17.41 -1.17
N MET A 198 6.41 -18.56 -0.57
CA MET A 198 7.69 -19.22 -0.47
C MET A 198 7.51 -20.73 -0.58
N SER A 199 8.58 -21.50 -0.77
CA SER A 199 8.48 -22.95 -0.56
C SER A 199 8.26 -23.26 0.92
N ALA A 200 7.62 -24.38 1.23
CA ALA A 200 7.24 -24.71 2.60
C ALA A 200 8.48 -24.79 3.51
N PHE A 201 8.43 -24.13 4.67
CA PHE A 201 9.55 -24.03 5.61
C PHE A 201 10.89 -23.58 4.98
N ALA A 202 10.83 -22.86 3.86
CA ALA A 202 11.98 -22.42 3.08
C ALA A 202 12.83 -23.56 2.51
N SER A 203 12.21 -24.71 2.26
CA SER A 203 12.81 -25.91 1.65
C SER A 203 13.21 -25.68 0.18
N ALA A 204 13.98 -26.61 -0.40
CA ALA A 204 14.35 -26.60 -1.80
C ALA A 204 13.28 -27.30 -2.67
N GLU A 205 12.03 -26.86 -2.59
CA GLU A 205 10.92 -27.44 -3.36
C GLU A 205 11.00 -27.10 -4.86
N GLU A 206 10.84 -28.11 -5.69
CA GLU A 206 10.67 -27.98 -7.14
C GLU A 206 9.17 -27.91 -7.52
N PRO A 207 8.76 -26.92 -8.31
CA PRO A 207 7.41 -26.88 -8.87
C PRO A 207 7.23 -27.87 -10.03
N THR A 208 6.07 -28.50 -10.21
CA THR A 208 4.85 -28.39 -9.40
C THR A 208 4.64 -29.56 -8.44
N ASP A 209 5.49 -30.59 -8.50
CA ASP A 209 5.30 -31.86 -7.78
C ASP A 209 5.47 -31.74 -6.26
N GLN A 210 6.32 -30.82 -5.80
CA GLN A 210 6.62 -30.67 -4.36
C GLN A 210 5.79 -29.57 -3.67
N TRP A 211 5.00 -28.79 -4.41
CA TRP A 211 4.16 -27.69 -3.89
C TRP A 211 2.72 -28.16 -3.61
N VAL A 212 2.55 -28.90 -2.51
CA VAL A 212 1.30 -29.62 -2.18
C VAL A 212 0.25 -28.74 -1.50
N ASP A 213 0.62 -28.04 -0.43
CA ASP A 213 -0.34 -27.30 0.42
C ASP A 213 -0.83 -26.01 -0.23
N TYR A 214 0.08 -25.31 -0.90
CA TYR A 214 -0.14 -24.09 -1.65
C TYR A 214 0.66 -24.19 -2.94
N HIS A 215 0.09 -23.76 -4.06
CA HIS A 215 0.78 -23.85 -5.34
C HIS A 215 1.84 -22.76 -5.53
N CYS A 216 2.84 -23.10 -6.34
CA CYS A 216 3.93 -22.21 -6.70
C CYS A 216 3.41 -21.02 -7.52
N PRO A 217 3.85 -19.78 -7.24
CA PRO A 217 3.52 -18.63 -8.08
C PRO A 217 4.10 -18.77 -9.49
N PHE A 218 3.57 -17.97 -10.42
CA PHE A 218 4.08 -17.91 -11.79
C PHE A 218 5.31 -17.01 -11.88
N ASN A 219 6.28 -17.40 -12.72
CA ASN A 219 7.40 -16.53 -13.06
C ASN A 219 6.95 -15.52 -14.13
N PRO A 220 7.11 -14.20 -13.94
CA PRO A 220 6.72 -13.20 -14.93
C PRO A 220 7.54 -13.28 -16.24
N ARG A 221 8.62 -14.06 -16.28
CA ARG A 221 9.45 -14.28 -17.48
C ARG A 221 9.10 -15.58 -18.17
N GLY A 222 9.42 -15.65 -19.47
CA GLY A 222 9.21 -16.84 -20.29
C GLY A 222 7.73 -17.24 -20.32
N ASP A 223 6.86 -16.25 -20.53
CA ASP A 223 5.41 -16.41 -20.70
C ASP A 223 4.68 -17.11 -19.54
N GLY A 224 5.22 -17.02 -18.32
CA GLY A 224 4.66 -17.70 -17.14
C GLY A 224 5.17 -19.11 -16.93
N CYS A 225 5.91 -19.69 -17.90
CA CYS A 225 6.25 -21.11 -17.89
C CYS A 225 7.60 -21.45 -17.24
N GLN A 226 8.41 -20.45 -16.88
CA GLN A 226 9.67 -20.70 -16.19
C GLN A 226 9.45 -20.95 -14.68
N THR A 227 10.32 -21.75 -14.07
CA THR A 227 10.34 -21.88 -12.61
C THR A 227 10.71 -20.53 -11.97
N PRO A 228 10.03 -20.08 -10.90
CA PRO A 228 10.44 -18.91 -10.12
C PRO A 228 11.61 -19.24 -9.14
N SER A 229 12.21 -20.43 -9.25
CA SER A 229 13.23 -20.97 -8.34
C SER A 229 12.70 -21.13 -6.91
N CYS A 230 13.55 -21.15 -5.88
CA CYS A 230 13.17 -21.30 -4.47
C CYS A 230 14.13 -20.51 -3.55
N SER A 231 13.85 -20.31 -2.26
CA SER A 231 12.57 -20.48 -1.58
C SER A 231 11.72 -19.20 -1.57
N SER A 232 12.21 -18.08 -2.10
CA SER A 232 11.54 -16.77 -2.03
C SER A 232 10.79 -16.44 -3.33
N THR A 233 9.87 -17.32 -3.75
CA THR A 233 9.30 -17.35 -5.11
C THR A 233 8.37 -16.19 -5.40
N GLY A 234 7.38 -15.93 -4.54
CA GLY A 234 6.39 -14.87 -4.76
C GLY A 234 7.06 -13.50 -4.83
N GLY A 235 7.99 -13.27 -3.91
CA GLY A 235 8.81 -12.07 -3.93
C GLY A 235 9.74 -11.95 -5.15
N ARG A 236 10.09 -13.01 -5.90
CA ARG A 236 10.87 -12.88 -7.15
C ARG A 236 9.98 -12.43 -8.30
N GLY A 237 8.74 -12.90 -8.34
CA GLY A 237 7.77 -12.50 -9.37
C GLY A 237 7.40 -11.02 -9.31
N LEU A 238 7.49 -10.40 -8.14
CA LEU A 238 7.09 -9.00 -7.94
C LEU A 238 8.19 -7.96 -8.23
N PHE A 239 9.41 -8.39 -8.61
CA PHE A 239 10.51 -7.47 -8.93
C PHE A 239 10.12 -6.59 -10.14
N GLY A 240 9.99 -5.28 -9.90
CA GLY A 240 9.54 -4.29 -10.89
C GLY A 240 8.20 -3.64 -10.55
N ARG A 241 7.39 -4.25 -9.67
CA ARG A 241 6.11 -3.70 -9.17
C ARG A 241 6.19 -3.28 -7.70
N LEU A 242 6.96 -4.04 -6.90
CA LEU A 242 7.19 -3.81 -5.47
C LEU A 242 8.66 -4.06 -5.11
N LEU A 243 9.12 -3.47 -4.01
CA LEU A 243 10.37 -3.88 -3.38
C LEU A 243 10.12 -5.13 -2.52
N VAL A 244 11.06 -6.07 -2.51
CA VAL A 244 10.87 -7.35 -1.81
C VAL A 244 11.91 -7.52 -0.73
N ALA A 245 11.45 -7.61 0.51
CA ALA A 245 12.31 -7.81 1.66
C ALA A 245 12.66 -9.31 1.81
N ARG A 246 13.96 -9.64 1.91
CA ARG A 246 14.44 -11.03 2.00
C ARG A 246 15.60 -11.16 2.96
N SER A 247 15.73 -12.33 3.58
CA SER A 247 16.95 -12.70 4.31
C SER A 247 18.09 -12.87 3.33
N PHE A 248 19.18 -12.12 3.53
CA PHE A 248 20.50 -12.51 3.09
C PHE A 248 21.15 -13.28 4.24
N TYR A 249 20.99 -14.60 4.28
CA TYR A 249 21.96 -15.39 5.03
C TYR A 249 23.28 -15.30 4.26
N ARG A 250 24.24 -14.53 4.79
CA ARG A 250 25.64 -14.72 4.43
C ARG A 250 25.99 -16.14 4.90
N GLN A 251 26.34 -17.00 3.94
CA GLN A 251 27.10 -18.22 4.23
C GLN A 251 28.48 -17.83 4.77
#